data_AF-V3ZSV3-F1
#
_entry.id   AF-V3ZSV3-F1
#
_cell.length_a   1.000
_cell.length_b   1.000
_cell.length_c   1.000
_cell.angle_alpha   90.00
_cell.angle_beta   90.00
_cell.angle_gamma   90.00
#
_symmetry.space_group_name_H-M   'P 1'
#
loop_
_entity.id
_entity.type
_entity.pdbx_description
1 polymer ?
#
loop_
_entity_poly.entity_id
_entity_poly.type
_entity_poly.pdbx_seq_one_letter_code
_entity_poly.pdbx_strand_id
1 'polypeptide(L)'
;MGVLQQLKLLFKKNYLIRKRQPGILALEVLWPIFIVIIVTVIRQGVPPVEKKTCHFQERAMPSAGVVPFLQTFVCNLENECRTKEELEDAKGVTYR
;
A
#
# COMPACT_ATOMS: atom_id res chain seq x y z
N MET A 1 -38.21 -13.78 -36.93
CA MET A 1 -37.83 -12.48 -36.34
C MET A 1 -36.42 -12.61 -35.80
N GLY A 2 -35.42 -11.98 -36.43
CA GLY A 2 -34.00 -12.19 -36.07
C GLY A 2 -33.59 -11.41 -34.82
N VAL A 3 -33.12 -12.10 -33.78
CA VAL A 3 -32.67 -11.51 -32.51
C VAL A 3 -31.56 -10.46 -32.74
N LEU A 4 -30.70 -10.65 -33.74
CA LEU A 4 -29.64 -9.71 -34.12
C LEU A 4 -30.18 -8.34 -34.57
N GLN A 5 -31.32 -8.30 -35.27
CA GLN A 5 -31.94 -7.03 -35.69
C GLN A 5 -32.50 -6.26 -34.49
N GLN A 6 -33.09 -6.97 -33.52
CA GLN A 6 -33.59 -6.37 -32.28
C GLN A 6 -32.43 -5.83 -31.40
N LEU A 7 -31.34 -6.58 -31.28
CA LEU A 7 -30.13 -6.14 -30.57
C LEU A 7 -29.52 -4.88 -31.20
N LYS A 8 -29.41 -4.83 -32.53
CA LYS A 8 -28.86 -3.67 -33.25
C LYS A 8 -29.73 -2.42 -33.05
N LEU A 9 -31.05 -2.56 -33.04
CA LEU A 9 -31.98 -1.46 -32.74
C LEU A 9 -31.83 -0.96 -31.30
N LEU A 10 -31.65 -1.87 -30.34
CA LEU A 10 -31.47 -1.56 -28.93
C LEU A 10 -30.16 -0.78 -28.69
N PHE A 11 -29.05 -1.22 -29.30
CA PHE A 11 -27.77 -0.51 -29.24
C PHE A 11 -27.85 0.88 -29.88
N LYS A 12 -28.51 1.00 -31.05
CA LYS A 12 -28.67 2.29 -31.73
C LYS A 12 -29.49 3.27 -30.88
N LYS A 13 -30.53 2.78 -30.18
CA LYS A 13 -31.31 3.58 -29.23
C LYS A 13 -30.45 4.06 -28.05
N ASN A 14 -29.71 3.17 -27.41
CA ASN A 14 -28.81 3.51 -26.31
C ASN A 14 -27.72 4.50 -26.72
N TYR A 15 -27.15 4.34 -27.91
CA TYR A 15 -26.15 5.25 -28.47
C TYR A 15 -26.72 6.65 -28.75
N LEU A 16 -27.91 6.74 -29.35
CA LEU A 16 -28.56 8.03 -29.61
C LEU A 16 -28.95 8.78 -28.33
N ILE A 17 -29.36 8.06 -27.28
CA ILE A 17 -29.64 8.64 -25.96
C ILE A 17 -28.37 9.24 -25.36
N ARG A 18 -27.26 8.49 -25.34
CA ARG A 18 -25.96 9.00 -24.88
C ARG A 18 -25.44 10.18 -25.71
N LYS A 19 -25.65 10.17 -27.03
CA LYS A 19 -25.25 11.27 -27.93
C LYS A 19 -26.03 12.57 -27.69
N ARG A 20 -27.28 12.49 -27.23
CA ARG A 20 -28.10 13.68 -26.91
C ARG A 20 -27.75 14.33 -25.57
N GLN A 21 -27.03 13.64 -24.69
CA GLN A 21 -26.57 14.16 -23.40
C GLN A 21 -25.04 14.20 -23.32
N PRO A 22 -24.36 15.00 -24.18
CA PRO A 22 -22.90 15.04 -24.23
C PRO A 22 -22.27 15.53 -22.92
N GLY A 23 -22.96 16.40 -22.16
CA GLY A 23 -22.44 16.93 -20.90
C GLY A 23 -22.32 15.88 -19.78
N ILE A 24 -23.32 15.01 -19.62
CA ILE A 24 -23.29 13.94 -18.61
C ILE A 24 -22.24 12.88 -18.99
N LEU A 25 -22.14 12.54 -20.27
CA LEU A 25 -21.13 11.61 -20.75
C LEU A 25 -19.71 12.17 -20.58
N ALA A 26 -19.51 13.46 -20.86
CA ALA A 26 -18.24 14.13 -20.61
C ALA A 26 -17.90 14.13 -19.12
N LEU A 27 -18.85 14.44 -18.23
CA LEU A 27 -18.64 14.39 -16.78
C LEU A 27 -18.27 12.98 -16.30
N GLU A 28 -18.98 11.96 -16.79
CA GLU A 28 -18.73 10.55 -16.44
C GLU A 28 -17.33 10.08 -16.87
N VAL A 29 -16.79 10.61 -17.97
CA VAL A 29 -15.42 10.32 -18.46
C VAL A 29 -14.37 11.21 -17.79
N LEU A 30 -14.67 12.47 -17.55
CA LEU A 30 -13.75 13.41 -16.90
C LEU A 30 -13.54 13.07 -15.42
N TRP A 31 -14.56 12.56 -14.74
CA TRP A 31 -14.50 12.17 -13.33
C TRP A 31 -13.38 11.16 -13.01
N PRO A 32 -13.26 9.99 -13.68
CA PRO A 32 -12.17 9.05 -13.43
C PRO A 32 -10.80 9.64 -13.79
N ILE A 33 -10.72 10.44 -14.88
CA ILE A 33 -9.47 11.12 -15.26
C ILE A 33 -9.02 12.08 -14.15
N PHE A 34 -9.96 12.86 -13.61
CA PHE A 34 -9.70 13.82 -12.55
C PHE A 34 -9.18 13.15 -11.27
N ILE A 35 -9.78 12.02 -10.86
CA ILE A 35 -9.30 11.23 -9.73
C ILE A 35 -7.86 10.77 -9.93
N VAL A 36 -7.53 10.23 -11.11
CA VAL A 36 -6.17 9.75 -11.42
C VAL A 36 -5.15 10.89 -11.37
N ILE A 37 -5.50 12.07 -11.91
CA ILE A 37 -4.62 13.24 -11.88
C ILE A 37 -4.34 13.66 -10.43
N ILE A 38 -5.38 13.78 -9.59
CA ILE A 38 -5.21 14.17 -8.18
C ILE A 38 -4.29 13.19 -7.44
N VAL A 39 -4.54 11.89 -7.58
CA VAL A 39 -3.72 10.86 -6.92
C VAL A 39 -2.27 10.94 -7.37
N THR A 40 -2.02 11.21 -8.66
CA THR A 40 -0.67 11.36 -9.21
C THR A 40 0.04 12.58 -8.62
N VAL A 41 -0.63 13.73 -8.53
CA VAL A 41 -0.08 14.95 -7.92
C VAL A 41 0.25 14.73 -6.44
N ILE A 42 -0.63 14.07 -5.69
CA ILE A 42 -0.37 13.74 -4.28
C ILE A 42 0.85 12.83 -4.15
N ARG A 43 1.00 11.84 -5.04
CA ARG A 43 2.16 10.93 -5.06
C ARG A 43 3.47 11.66 -5.39
N GLN A 44 3.43 12.74 -6.16
CA GLN A 44 4.61 13.57 -6.42
C GLN A 44 5.02 14.37 -5.18
N GLY A 45 4.06 14.85 -4.39
CA GLY A 45 4.33 15.56 -3.12
C GLY A 45 4.75 14.64 -1.97
N VAL A 46 4.25 13.40 -1.95
CA VAL A 46 4.56 12.39 -0.93
C VAL A 46 5.20 11.18 -1.59
N PRO A 47 6.51 11.26 -1.93
CA PRO A 47 7.21 10.13 -2.52
C PRO A 47 7.13 8.93 -1.56
N PRO A 48 6.97 7.70 -2.08
CA PRO A 48 6.99 6.51 -1.26
C PRO A 48 8.34 6.44 -0.54
N VAL A 49 8.30 6.49 0.80
CA VAL A 49 9.50 6.25 1.61
C VAL A 49 9.75 4.76 1.59
N GLU A 50 10.79 4.34 0.86
CA GLU A 50 11.27 2.97 0.86
C GLU A 50 11.62 2.55 2.29
N LYS A 51 10.77 1.72 2.91
CA LYS A 51 11.03 1.15 4.22
C LYS A 51 11.87 -0.10 4.00
N LYS A 52 13.19 -0.01 4.25
CA LYS A 52 14.07 -1.17 4.29
C LYS A 52 13.53 -2.20 5.29
N THR A 53 13.77 -3.49 5.05
CA THR A 53 13.37 -4.56 5.97
C THR A 53 14.02 -4.32 7.33
N CYS A 54 13.19 -4.00 8.31
CA CYS A 54 13.59 -3.62 9.65
C CYS A 54 13.55 -4.84 10.57
N HIS A 55 14.66 -5.14 11.23
CA HIS A 55 14.75 -6.21 12.22
C HIS A 55 15.00 -5.62 13.59
N PHE A 56 14.10 -5.93 14.51
CA PHE A 56 14.27 -5.63 15.92
C PHE A 56 15.07 -6.74 16.59
N GLN A 57 15.86 -6.38 17.60
CA GLN A 57 16.52 -7.38 18.42
C GLN A 57 15.51 -8.23 19.19
N GLU A 58 15.89 -9.48 19.45
CA GLU A 58 15.07 -10.39 20.24
C GLU A 58 15.01 -9.93 21.70
N ARG A 59 13.79 -9.76 22.22
CA ARG A 59 13.57 -9.45 23.64
C ARG A 59 13.36 -10.76 24.40
N ALA A 60 14.13 -10.98 25.46
CA ALA A 60 13.85 -12.06 26.38
C ALA A 60 12.44 -11.88 26.98
N MET A 61 11.67 -12.96 27.10
CA MET A 61 10.38 -12.93 27.80
C MET A 61 10.61 -13.17 29.32
N PRO A 62 9.68 -12.76 30.20
CA PRO A 62 9.80 -12.98 31.64
C PRO A 62 9.97 -14.47 32.03
N SER A 63 9.53 -15.38 31.15
CA SER A 63 9.69 -16.84 31.28
C SER A 63 11.12 -17.33 31.10
N ALA A 64 12.00 -16.56 30.45
CA ALA A 64 13.43 -16.86 30.33
C ALA A 64 14.25 -16.41 31.56
N GLY A 65 13.59 -15.80 32.56
CA GLY A 65 14.19 -15.26 33.77
C GLY A 65 14.06 -13.74 33.86
N VAL A 66 13.88 -13.22 35.08
CA VAL A 66 13.66 -11.78 35.33
C VAL A 66 14.88 -10.91 35.03
N VAL A 67 16.08 -11.44 35.26
CA VAL A 67 17.36 -10.73 35.01
C VAL A 67 17.61 -10.53 33.50
N PRO A 68 17.62 -11.58 32.65
CA PRO A 68 17.80 -11.39 31.21
C PRO A 68 16.63 -10.61 30.59
N PHE A 69 15.40 -10.76 31.10
CA PHE A 69 14.26 -9.95 30.70
C PHE A 69 14.52 -8.45 30.90
N LEU A 70 14.87 -8.03 32.11
CA LEU A 70 15.10 -6.62 32.42
C LEU A 70 16.31 -6.07 31.65
N GLN A 71 17.39 -6.84 31.53
CA GLN A 71 18.57 -6.42 30.81
C GLN A 71 18.27 -6.18 29.33
N THR A 72 17.65 -7.13 28.63
CA THR A 72 17.34 -6.96 27.20
C THR A 72 16.28 -5.88 26.98
N PHE A 73 15.32 -5.72 27.91
CA PHE A 73 14.29 -4.69 27.84
C PHE A 73 14.87 -3.28 28.01
N VAL A 74 15.76 -3.09 29.00
CA VAL A 74 16.41 -1.81 29.28
C VAL A 74 17.44 -1.47 28.20
N CYS A 75 18.20 -2.45 27.71
CA CYS A 75 19.18 -2.20 26.64
C CYS A 75 18.53 -1.92 25.26
N ASN A 76 17.29 -2.37 25.01
CA ASN A 76 16.59 -2.18 23.73
C ASN A 76 15.30 -1.35 23.88
N LEU A 77 15.31 -0.30 24.70
CA LEU A 77 14.15 0.57 24.95
C LEU A 77 13.72 1.38 23.71
N GLU A 78 14.69 1.88 22.94
CA GLU A 78 14.45 2.79 21.81
C GLU A 78 13.93 2.09 20.54
N ASN A 79 13.87 0.75 20.53
CA ASN A 79 13.44 -0.06 19.37
C ASN A 79 14.12 0.40 18.08
N GLU A 80 15.45 0.52 18.11
CA GLU A 80 16.21 0.88 16.92
C GLU A 80 16.02 -0.16 15.82
N CYS A 81 15.83 0.34 14.61
CA CYS A 81 15.65 -0.47 13.43
C CYS A 81 17.01 -0.89 12.87
N ARG A 82 17.37 -2.18 12.99
CA ARG A 82 18.62 -2.73 12.46
C ARG A 82 18.37 -3.55 11.19
N THR A 83 19.35 -3.61 10.31
CA THR A 83 19.36 -4.57 9.21
C THR A 83 19.72 -5.98 9.71
N LYS A 84 19.46 -7.02 8.91
CA LYS A 84 19.80 -8.41 9.30
C LYS A 84 21.30 -8.60 9.55
N GLU A 85 22.13 -7.97 8.72
CA GLU A 85 23.59 -8.05 8.79
C GLU A 85 24.10 -7.52 10.14
N GLU A 86 23.62 -6.34 10.54
CA GLU A 86 23.96 -5.73 11.84
C GLU A 86 23.47 -6.55 13.04
N LEU A 87 22.38 -7.30 12.88
CA LEU A 87 21.87 -8.19 13.93
C LEU A 87 22.72 -9.45 14.07
N GLU A 88 23.18 -10.03 12.96
CA GLU A 88 24.05 -11.20 12.95
C GLU A 88 25.44 -10.88 13.54
N ASP A 89 25.98 -9.70 13.24
CA ASP A 89 27.24 -9.23 13.81
C ASP A 89 27.14 -9.02 15.33
N ALA A 90 26.03 -8.44 15.81
CA ALA A 90 25.81 -8.22 17.25
C ALA A 90 25.65 -9.55 18.02
N LYS A 91 25.00 -10.55 17.41
CA LYS A 91 24.92 -11.89 17.99
C LYS A 91 26.29 -12.57 17.98
N GLY A 92 27.06 -12.46 16.90
CA GLY A 92 28.40 -13.05 16.77
C GLY A 92 29.42 -12.55 17.80
N VAL A 93 29.27 -11.32 18.29
CA VAL A 93 30.09 -10.77 19.41
C VAL A 93 29.68 -11.35 20.77
N THR A 94 28.41 -11.73 20.93
CA THR A 94 27.89 -12.25 22.20
C THR A 94 28.16 -13.76 22.39
N TYR A 95 28.36 -14.50 21.30
CA TYR A 95 28.66 -15.94 21.30
C TYR A 95 30.16 -16.28 21.15
N ARG A 96 31.05 -15.28 21.20
CA ARG A 96 32.51 -15.44 21.19
C ARG A 96 33.08 -15.09 22.55
#